data_AF-A0A251WVK2-F1
#
_entry.id   AF-A0A251WVK2-F1
#
_cell.length_a   1.000
_cell.length_b   1.000
_cell.length_c   1.000
_cell.angle_alpha   90.00
_cell.angle_beta   90.00
_cell.angle_gamma   90.00
#
_symmetry.space_group_name_H-M   'P 1'
#
loop_
_entity.id
_entity.type
_entity.pdbx_description
1 polymer ?
#
loop_
_entity_poly.entity_id
_entity_poly.type
_entity_poly.pdbx_seq_one_letter_code
_entity_poly.pdbx_strand_id
1 'polypeptide(L)'
;MKKFLAVAAVSLSTMFGAAANAQVDLSAELAALNLTCSTDPASCQLATEALMQTLRNSGLPASEINAGIGAVVATVVNVANSLPPAQKQQLAGAVALASDPNVGFVGSSPEVLEQIAAANNITDALETGGDVDSNVISQLGSGN
;
A
#
# COMPACT_ATOMS: atom_id res chain seq x y z
N MET A 1 21.73 43.93 -28.99
CA MET A 1 22.01 44.29 -27.57
C MET A 1 20.68 44.09 -26.84
N LYS A 2 20.49 43.35 -25.74
CA LYS A 2 21.35 42.99 -24.61
C LYS A 2 20.97 41.60 -24.08
N LYS A 3 21.99 40.92 -23.54
CA LYS A 3 21.94 39.73 -22.70
C LYS A 3 21.34 40.04 -21.33
N PHE A 4 20.65 39.08 -20.71
CA PHE A 4 20.63 38.79 -19.26
C PHE A 4 20.30 37.28 -19.12
N LEU A 5 21.21 36.37 -18.73
CA LEU A 5 21.68 36.04 -17.36
C LEU A 5 20.51 35.91 -16.35
N ALA A 6 20.39 34.95 -15.44
CA ALA A 6 20.94 33.63 -15.13
C ALA A 6 20.19 33.19 -13.84
N VAL A 7 20.34 31.91 -13.45
CA VAL A 7 20.16 31.36 -12.09
C VAL A 7 18.73 31.07 -11.59
N ALA A 8 18.43 29.76 -11.48
CA ALA A 8 18.02 29.13 -10.22
C ALA A 8 18.16 27.59 -10.35
N ALA A 9 19.39 27.10 -10.52
CA ALA A 9 19.68 25.71 -10.17
C ALA A 9 19.82 25.67 -8.65
N VAL A 10 18.69 25.43 -7.96
CA VAL A 10 18.70 25.14 -6.53
C VAL A 10 19.49 23.86 -6.34
N SER A 11 20.67 24.03 -5.76
CA SER A 11 21.54 22.95 -5.33
C SER A 11 20.84 22.19 -4.21
N LEU A 12 20.25 21.04 -4.52
CA LEU A 12 19.79 20.11 -3.49
C LEU A 12 21.02 19.38 -2.95
N SER A 13 21.62 19.99 -1.94
CA SER A 13 22.68 19.42 -1.12
C SER A 13 22.14 18.23 -0.32
N THR A 14 21.92 17.08 -0.95
CA THR A 14 21.71 15.83 -0.21
C THR A 14 23.07 15.26 0.19
N MET A 15 23.67 15.90 1.19
CA MET A 15 24.58 15.20 2.11
C MET A 15 23.71 14.29 2.99
N PHE A 16 23.41 13.10 2.51
CA PHE A 16 23.01 11.99 3.36
C PHE A 16 24.08 10.92 3.22
N GLY A 17 24.79 10.73 4.33
CA GLY A 17 25.80 9.70 4.47
C GLY A 17 25.23 8.35 4.06
N ALA A 18 26.08 7.56 3.42
CA ALA A 18 25.81 6.22 2.99
C ALA A 18 25.34 5.34 4.16
N ALA A 19 24.03 5.14 4.24
CA ALA A 19 23.45 3.85 4.58
C ALA A 19 22.80 3.36 3.29
N ALA A 20 23.43 2.42 2.60
CA ALA A 20 22.81 1.71 1.49
C ALA A 20 21.74 0.76 2.05
N ASN A 21 20.65 1.32 2.58
CA ASN A 21 19.39 0.59 2.63
C ASN A 21 18.90 0.60 1.19
N ALA A 22 18.76 -0.57 0.57
CA ALA A 22 18.03 -0.67 -0.68
C ALA A 22 16.62 -0.12 -0.40
N GLN A 23 16.37 1.13 -0.77
CA GLN A 23 15.07 1.74 -0.62
C GLN A 23 14.10 0.85 -1.39
N VAL A 24 13.10 0.28 -0.71
CA VAL A 24 12.07 -0.54 -1.35
C VAL A 24 11.46 0.31 -2.45
N ASP A 25 11.60 -0.12 -3.71
CA ASP A 25 10.92 0.53 -4.83
C ASP A 25 9.45 0.13 -4.80
N LEU A 26 8.71 0.76 -3.89
CA LEU A 26 7.31 0.48 -3.68
C LEU A 26 6.49 0.65 -4.97
N SER A 27 6.91 1.51 -5.89
CA SER A 27 6.20 1.71 -7.15
C SER A 27 6.28 0.47 -8.06
N ALA A 28 7.46 -0.14 -8.18
CA ALA A 28 7.66 -1.37 -8.95
C ALA A 28 6.96 -2.56 -8.29
N GLU A 29 7.05 -2.67 -6.95
CA GLU A 29 6.40 -3.73 -6.19
C GLU A 29 4.87 -3.66 -6.29
N LEU A 30 4.27 -2.47 -6.20
CA LEU A 30 2.83 -2.31 -6.37
C LEU A 30 2.38 -2.62 -7.81
N ALA A 31 3.18 -2.30 -8.82
CA ALA A 31 2.89 -2.67 -10.20
C ALA A 31 2.93 -4.20 -10.40
N ALA A 32 3.91 -4.88 -9.80
CA ALA A 32 4.01 -6.34 -9.81
C ALA A 32 2.81 -6.97 -9.08
N LEU A 33 2.45 -6.45 -7.90
CA LEU A 33 1.29 -6.92 -7.14
C LEU A 33 -0.01 -6.79 -7.95
N ASN A 34 -0.25 -5.64 -8.59
CA ASN A 34 -1.41 -5.42 -9.43
C ASN A 34 -1.50 -6.48 -10.55
N LEU A 35 -0.38 -6.73 -11.24
CA LEU A 35 -0.32 -7.75 -12.28
C LEU A 35 -0.61 -9.16 -11.74
N THR A 36 -0.01 -9.55 -10.60
CA THR A 36 -0.27 -10.84 -9.97
C THR A 36 -1.75 -10.98 -9.59
N CYS A 37 -2.31 -10.01 -8.88
CA CYS A 37 -3.69 -10.08 -8.40
C CYS A 37 -4.73 -10.06 -9.53
N SER A 38 -4.43 -9.43 -10.67
CA SER A 38 -5.33 -9.36 -11.82
C SER A 38 -5.28 -10.62 -12.70
N THR A 39 -4.12 -11.29 -12.76
CA THR A 39 -3.93 -12.48 -13.61
C THR A 39 -4.17 -13.79 -12.87
N ASP A 40 -3.83 -13.84 -11.58
CA ASP A 40 -4.04 -14.99 -10.70
C ASP A 40 -4.50 -14.52 -9.30
N PRO A 41 -5.80 -14.23 -9.14
CA PRO A 41 -6.36 -13.78 -7.87
C PRO A 41 -6.09 -14.72 -6.69
N ALA A 42 -5.94 -16.03 -6.94
CA ALA A 42 -5.64 -17.01 -5.90
C ALA A 42 -4.23 -16.85 -5.30
N SER A 43 -3.28 -16.33 -6.08
CA SER A 43 -1.91 -16.05 -5.62
C SER A 43 -1.75 -14.66 -4.99
N CYS A 44 -2.78 -13.79 -5.08
CA CYS A 44 -2.69 -12.41 -4.62
C CYS A 44 -2.40 -12.30 -3.12
N GLN A 45 -2.97 -13.19 -2.29
CA GLN A 45 -2.74 -13.17 -0.85
C GLN A 45 -1.26 -13.37 -0.50
N LEU A 46 -0.60 -14.36 -1.12
CA LEU A 46 0.82 -14.63 -0.88
C LEU A 46 1.71 -13.48 -1.35
N ALA A 47 1.41 -12.89 -2.52
CA ALA A 47 2.15 -11.72 -3.02
C ALA A 47 1.98 -10.50 -2.10
N THR A 48 0.76 -10.29 -1.59
CA THR A 48 0.44 -9.22 -0.64
C THR A 48 1.19 -9.41 0.67
N GLU A 49 1.18 -10.63 1.22
CA GLU A 49 1.90 -10.95 2.46
C GLU A 49 3.40 -10.70 2.32
N ALA A 50 4.02 -11.16 1.22
CA ALA A 50 5.43 -10.97 0.95
C ALA A 50 5.82 -9.48 0.88
N LEU A 51 4.99 -8.65 0.25
CA LEU A 51 5.23 -7.21 0.15
C LEU A 51 5.05 -6.52 1.51
N MET A 52 4.00 -6.84 2.25
CA MET A 52 3.77 -6.28 3.60
C MET A 52 4.89 -6.67 4.58
N GLN A 53 5.37 -7.92 4.52
CA GLN A 53 6.54 -8.36 5.29
C GLN A 53 7.81 -7.58 4.89
N THR A 54 8.01 -7.35 3.60
CA THR A 54 9.14 -6.53 3.11
C THR A 54 9.07 -5.11 3.66
N LEU A 55 7.88 -4.49 3.65
CA LEU A 55 7.66 -3.17 4.25
C LEU A 55 7.98 -3.17 5.75
N ARG A 56 7.50 -4.15 6.51
CA ARG A 56 7.77 -4.23 7.95
C ARG A 56 9.25 -4.48 8.29
N ASN A 57 9.94 -5.21 7.44
CA ASN A 57 11.36 -5.53 7.63
C ASN A 57 12.31 -4.48 7.01
N SER A 58 11.78 -3.43 6.39
CA SER A 58 12.56 -2.39 5.70
C SER A 58 13.37 -1.47 6.63
N GLY A 59 13.07 -1.47 7.93
CA GLY A 59 13.66 -0.54 8.90
C GLY A 59 13.11 0.90 8.80
N LEU A 60 12.07 1.12 7.99
CA LEU A 60 11.37 2.40 7.89
C LEU A 60 10.59 2.73 9.18
N PRO A 61 10.30 4.02 9.44
CA PRO A 61 9.42 4.39 10.54
C PRO A 61 8.00 3.86 10.34
N ALA A 62 7.28 3.62 11.44
CA ALA A 62 5.93 3.04 11.41
C ALA A 62 4.94 3.83 10.52
N SER A 63 5.07 5.15 10.45
CA SER A 63 4.25 6.00 9.58
C SER A 63 4.45 5.67 8.09
N GLU A 64 5.69 5.47 7.65
CA GLU A 64 6.02 5.10 6.27
C GLU A 64 5.61 3.66 5.96
N ILE A 65 5.78 2.75 6.92
CA ILE A 65 5.28 1.36 6.80
C ILE A 65 3.76 1.37 6.61
N ASN A 66 3.01 2.09 7.44
CA ASN A 66 1.56 2.14 7.37
C ASN A 66 1.07 2.81 6.08
N ALA A 67 1.73 3.87 5.62
CA ALA A 67 1.43 4.45 4.31
C ALA A 67 1.64 3.44 3.17
N GLY A 68 2.73 2.67 3.23
CA GLY A 68 3.00 1.59 2.27
C GLY A 68 1.94 0.49 2.29
N ILE A 69 1.55 0.02 3.48
CA ILE A 69 0.49 -0.99 3.66
C ILE A 69 -0.85 -0.46 3.13
N GLY A 70 -1.19 0.80 3.38
CA GLY A 70 -2.37 1.44 2.81
C GLY A 70 -2.36 1.44 1.27
N ALA A 71 -1.21 1.71 0.66
CA ALA A 71 -1.05 1.66 -0.80
C ALA A 71 -1.16 0.24 -1.38
N VAL A 72 -0.65 -0.77 -0.65
CA VAL A 72 -0.81 -2.19 -0.99
C VAL A 72 -2.29 -2.58 -1.00
N VAL A 73 -3.02 -2.27 0.08
CA VAL A 73 -4.46 -2.54 0.18
C VAL A 73 -5.23 -1.82 -0.94
N ALA A 74 -4.95 -0.54 -1.17
CA ALA A 74 -5.59 0.22 -2.23
C ALA A 74 -5.36 -0.41 -3.62
N THR A 75 -4.17 -0.97 -3.86
CA THR A 75 -3.85 -1.68 -5.11
C THR A 75 -4.69 -2.95 -5.27
N VAL A 76 -4.79 -3.78 -4.23
CA VAL A 76 -5.63 -4.99 -4.25
C VAL A 76 -7.10 -4.64 -4.48
N VAL A 77 -7.60 -3.59 -3.83
CA VAL A 77 -8.99 -3.12 -4.00
C VAL A 77 -9.25 -2.62 -5.43
N ASN A 78 -8.32 -1.86 -6.01
CA ASN A 78 -8.44 -1.39 -7.38
C ASN A 78 -8.54 -2.57 -8.37
N VAL A 79 -7.75 -3.63 -8.13
CA VAL A 79 -7.87 -4.87 -8.89
C VAL A 79 -9.25 -5.49 -8.66
N ALA A 80 -9.66 -5.68 -7.41
CA ALA A 80 -10.94 -6.31 -7.07
C ALA A 80 -12.14 -5.64 -7.74
N ASN A 81 -12.20 -4.31 -7.75
CA ASN A 81 -13.28 -3.56 -8.39
C ASN A 81 -13.35 -3.77 -9.92
N SER A 82 -12.31 -4.31 -10.56
CA SER A 82 -12.31 -4.69 -11.98
C SER A 82 -12.69 -6.15 -12.25
N LEU A 83 -12.83 -6.98 -11.20
CA LEU A 83 -13.06 -8.42 -11.31
C LEU A 83 -14.54 -8.81 -11.08
N PRO A 84 -15.00 -9.95 -11.59
CA PRO A 84 -16.30 -10.52 -11.24
C PRO A 84 -16.40 -10.91 -9.75
N PRO A 85 -17.62 -10.95 -9.17
CA PRO A 85 -17.84 -11.19 -7.73
C PRO A 85 -17.10 -12.41 -7.15
N ALA A 86 -17.10 -13.55 -7.86
CA ALA A 86 -16.44 -14.77 -7.37
C ALA A 86 -14.91 -14.62 -7.26
N GLN A 87 -14.29 -13.79 -8.09
CA GLN A 87 -12.85 -13.52 -8.03
C GLN A 87 -12.52 -12.47 -6.97
N LYS A 88 -13.42 -11.51 -6.70
CA LYS A 88 -13.25 -10.56 -5.60
C LYS A 88 -13.14 -11.25 -4.24
N GLN A 89 -13.93 -12.29 -4.02
CA GLN A 89 -13.88 -13.11 -2.80
C GLN A 89 -12.50 -13.72 -2.57
N GLN A 90 -11.78 -14.06 -3.64
CA GLN A 90 -10.42 -14.60 -3.55
C GLN A 90 -9.40 -13.55 -3.08
N LEU A 91 -9.72 -12.25 -3.22
CA LEU A 91 -8.86 -11.15 -2.79
C LEU A 91 -9.13 -10.70 -1.34
N ALA A 92 -10.23 -11.14 -0.71
CA ALA A 92 -10.56 -10.75 0.66
C ALA A 92 -9.46 -11.11 1.66
N GLY A 93 -8.89 -12.31 1.51
CA GLY A 93 -7.76 -12.77 2.34
C GLY A 93 -6.50 -11.93 2.17
N ALA A 94 -6.26 -11.36 0.98
CA ALA A 94 -5.14 -10.46 0.75
C ALA A 94 -5.30 -9.13 1.51
N VAL A 95 -6.52 -8.56 1.52
CA VAL A 95 -6.79 -7.33 2.27
C VAL A 95 -6.77 -7.57 3.78
N ALA A 96 -7.26 -8.72 4.25
CA ALA A 96 -7.32 -9.07 5.67
C ALA A 96 -5.93 -9.06 6.35
N LEU A 97 -4.85 -9.29 5.59
CA LEU A 97 -3.47 -9.21 6.08
C LEU A 97 -3.12 -7.83 6.66
N ALA A 98 -3.76 -6.75 6.18
CA ALA A 98 -3.51 -5.41 6.71
C ALA A 98 -3.91 -5.27 8.19
N SER A 99 -4.83 -6.11 8.68
CA SER A 99 -5.26 -6.15 10.07
C SER A 99 -4.48 -7.17 10.92
N ASP A 100 -3.60 -7.98 10.32
CA ASP A 100 -2.80 -8.96 11.04
C ASP A 100 -1.66 -8.26 11.81
N PRO A 101 -1.51 -8.48 13.12
CA PRO A 101 -0.48 -7.82 13.93
C PRO A 101 0.97 -8.14 13.52
N ASN A 102 1.20 -9.25 12.81
CA ASN A 102 2.52 -9.71 12.40
C ASN A 102 2.97 -9.14 11.05
N VAL A 103 2.02 -8.87 10.14
CA VAL A 103 2.34 -8.44 8.76
C VAL A 103 1.67 -7.12 8.36
N GLY A 104 0.53 -6.78 8.95
CA GLY A 104 -0.27 -5.59 8.65
C GLY A 104 0.19 -4.32 9.37
N PHE A 105 -0.76 -3.39 9.55
CA PHE A 105 -0.50 -2.08 10.14
C PHE A 105 0.24 -2.16 11.49
N VAL A 106 1.11 -1.19 11.73
CA VAL A 106 2.01 -1.15 12.86
C VAL A 106 1.59 -0.04 13.83
N GLY A 107 1.41 -0.40 15.09
CA GLY A 107 1.09 0.53 16.16
C GLY A 107 -0.33 0.37 16.69
N SER A 108 -0.73 1.32 17.55
CA SER A 108 -2.04 1.31 18.23
C SER A 108 -2.60 2.72 18.41
N SER A 109 -2.11 3.69 17.62
CA SER A 109 -2.69 5.03 17.64
C SER A 109 -4.13 4.99 17.08
N PRO A 110 -4.99 5.95 17.44
CA PRO A 110 -6.35 6.01 16.92
C PRO A 110 -6.41 5.94 15.39
N GLU A 111 -5.47 6.58 14.70
CA GLU A 111 -5.38 6.60 13.24
C GLU A 111 -5.09 5.19 12.68
N VAL A 112 -4.20 4.43 13.33
CA VAL A 112 -3.92 3.04 12.94
C VAL A 112 -5.13 2.15 13.18
N LEU A 113 -5.87 2.39 14.26
CA LEU A 113 -7.12 1.65 14.53
C LEU A 113 -8.19 1.95 13.48
N GLU A 114 -8.28 3.20 12.99
CA GLU A 114 -9.15 3.56 11.87
C GLU A 114 -8.73 2.87 10.56
N GLN A 115 -7.43 2.80 10.27
CA GLN A 115 -6.90 2.07 9.11
C GLN A 115 -7.22 0.57 9.17
N ILE A 116 -7.07 -0.06 10.34
CA ILE A 116 -7.45 -1.47 10.57
C ILE A 116 -8.95 -1.66 10.39
N ALA A 117 -9.78 -0.76 10.93
CA ALA A 117 -11.22 -0.82 10.75
C ALA A 117 -11.63 -0.68 9.28
N ALA A 118 -10.98 0.22 8.54
CA ALA A 118 -11.18 0.38 7.11
C ALA A 118 -10.82 -0.91 6.35
N ALA A 119 -9.66 -1.53 6.64
CA ALA A 119 -9.27 -2.80 6.05
C ALA A 119 -10.28 -3.91 6.32
N ASN A 120 -10.78 -4.04 7.54
CA ASN A 120 -11.82 -5.03 7.88
C ASN A 120 -13.12 -4.81 7.10
N ASN A 121 -13.59 -3.56 6.99
CA ASN A 121 -14.78 -3.24 6.20
C ASN A 121 -14.60 -3.59 4.71
N ILE A 122 -13.40 -3.38 4.17
CA ILE A 122 -13.06 -3.77 2.80
C ILE A 122 -13.08 -5.29 2.66
N THR A 123 -12.45 -6.01 3.59
CA THR A 123 -12.47 -7.49 3.60
C THR A 123 -13.90 -8.01 3.57
N ASP A 124 -14.78 -7.53 4.46
CA ASP A 124 -16.18 -7.95 4.53
C ASP A 124 -16.93 -7.70 3.20
N ALA A 125 -16.69 -6.55 2.56
CA ALA A 125 -17.27 -6.24 1.26
C ALA A 125 -16.79 -7.22 0.18
N LEU A 126 -15.50 -7.54 0.15
CA LEU A 126 -14.92 -8.47 -0.82
C LEU A 126 -15.38 -9.92 -0.59
N GLU A 127 -15.55 -10.37 0.66
CA GLU A 127 -16.07 -11.71 0.99
C GLU A 127 -17.49 -11.94 0.46
N THR A 128 -18.29 -10.87 0.35
CA THR A 128 -19.63 -10.93 -0.27
C THR A 128 -19.62 -10.74 -1.79
N GLY A 129 -18.44 -10.53 -2.39
CA GLY A 129 -18.28 -10.21 -3.82
C GLY A 129 -18.73 -8.79 -4.19
N GLY A 130 -18.88 -7.92 -3.19
CA GLY A 130 -19.32 -6.54 -3.34
C GLY A 130 -18.28 -5.62 -3.96
N ASP A 131 -18.69 -4.40 -4.27
CA ASP A 131 -17.78 -3.30 -4.61
C ASP A 131 -17.30 -2.62 -3.33
N VAL A 132 -16.08 -2.09 -3.37
CA VAL A 132 -15.51 -1.32 -2.28
C VAL A 132 -15.66 0.17 -2.57
N ASP A 133 -16.30 0.88 -1.65
CA ASP A 133 -16.53 2.33 -1.75
C ASP A 133 -15.20 3.10 -1.65
N SER A 134 -15.02 4.11 -2.50
CA SER A 134 -13.81 4.92 -2.55
C SER A 134 -13.55 5.72 -1.27
N ASN A 135 -14.60 5.99 -0.47
CA ASN A 135 -14.47 6.63 0.84
C ASN A 135 -13.82 5.72 1.90
N VAL A 136 -13.90 4.39 1.75
CA VAL A 136 -13.20 3.47 2.66
C VAL A 136 -11.73 3.36 2.28
N ILE A 137 -11.41 3.48 0.99
CA ILE A 137 -10.04 3.50 0.48
C ILE A 137 -9.30 4.77 0.94
N SER A 138 -9.98 5.93 0.99
CA SER A 138 -9.36 7.18 1.43
C SER A 138 -8.96 7.17 2.91
N GLN A 139 -9.63 6.38 3.75
CA GLN A 139 -9.29 6.18 5.16
C GLN A 139 -7.98 5.39 5.37
N LEU A 140 -7.48 4.69 4.34
CA LEU A 140 -6.20 4.00 4.39
C LEU A 140 -5.01 4.98 4.30
N GLY A 141 -5.21 6.15 3.69
CA GLY A 141 -4.16 7.14 3.40
C GLY A 141 -4.18 8.41 4.25
N SER A 142 -5.15 8.57 5.16
CA SER A 142 -5.34 9.77 5.98
C SER A 142 -4.32 9.97 7.11
N GLY A 143 -3.30 9.11 7.20
CA GLY A 143 -2.16 9.30 8.10
C GLY A 143 -1.14 10.30 7.55
N ASN A 144 -1.47 11.60 7.56
CA ASN A 144 -0.51 12.71 7.46
C ASN A 144 -1.00 13.91 8.27
#